data_AF-B4V8A4-F1
#
_entry.id   AF-B4V8A4-F1
#
_cell.length_a   1.000
_cell.length_b   1.000
_cell.length_c   1.000
_cell.angle_alpha   90.00
_cell.angle_beta   90.00
_cell.angle_gamma   90.00
#
_symmetry.space_group_name_H-M   'P 1'
#
loop_
_entity.id
_entity.type
_entity.pdbx_description
1 polymer ?
#
loop_
_entity_poly.entity_id
_entity_poly.type
_entity_poly.pdbx_seq_one_letter_code
_entity_poly.pdbx_strand_id
1 'polypeptide(L)' 'MDVKYACCFCDLTVDVEQDASATVVRFDPLDPAHDGGVLRQQVHAHSHCLRDRVSASVDLWWEH' A
#
# COMPACT_ATOMS: atom_id res chain seq x y z
N MET A 1 6.80 -16.95 -13.68
CA MET A 1 7.05 -15.55 -14.10
C MET A 1 7.04 -14.77 -12.81
N ASP A 2 8.20 -14.29 -12.33
CA ASP A 2 8.28 -13.52 -11.10
C ASP A 2 7.52 -12.20 -11.29
N VAL A 3 6.40 -12.05 -10.60
CA VAL A 3 5.65 -10.81 -10.62
C VAL A 3 6.37 -9.83 -9.71
N LYS A 4 7.01 -8.83 -10.31
CA LYS A 4 7.65 -7.73 -9.59
C LYS A 4 6.64 -6.61 -9.39
N TYR A 5 6.29 -6.32 -8.15
CA TYR A 5 5.45 -5.18 -7.82
C TYR A 5 6.32 -3.97 -7.51
N ALA A 6 5.84 -2.77 -7.85
CA ALA A 6 6.47 -1.52 -7.45
C ALA A 6 5.86 -1.01 -6.14
N CYS A 7 6.69 -0.49 -5.25
CA CYS A 7 6.22 0.17 -4.04
C CYS A 7 5.56 1.49 -4.38
N CYS A 8 4.32 1.71 -3.95
CA CYS A 8 3.58 2.94 -4.20
C CYS A 8 4.14 4.19 -3.50
N PHE A 9 5.23 4.05 -2.73
CA PHE A 9 5.82 5.13 -1.94
C PHE A 9 7.24 5.51 -2.34
N CYS A 10 8.04 4.56 -2.84
CA CYS A 10 9.44 4.80 -3.22
C CYS A 10 9.76 4.35 -4.66
N ASP A 11 8.78 3.80 -5.38
CA ASP A 11 8.89 3.28 -6.75
C ASP A 11 9.90 2.14 -6.97
N LEU A 12 10.55 1.66 -5.90
CA LEU A 12 11.44 0.51 -5.96
C LEU A 12 10.66 -0.80 -5.99
N THR A 13 11.30 -1.85 -6.50
CA THR A 13 10.71 -3.20 -6.51
C THR A 13 10.46 -3.69 -5.09
N VAL A 14 9.29 -4.30 -4.91
CA VAL A 14 8.85 -4.97 -3.70
C VAL A 14 9.14 -6.47 -3.85
N ASP A 15 9.87 -7.01 -2.90
CA ASP A 15 10.06 -8.45 -2.74
C ASP A 15 8.93 -8.96 -1.84
N VAL A 16 7.92 -9.62 -2.40
CA VAL A 16 6.73 -10.03 -1.63
C VAL A 16 7.07 -11.00 -0.49
N GLU A 17 8.12 -11.81 -0.64
CA GLU A 17 8.54 -12.77 0.40
C GLU A 17 9.22 -12.07 1.58
N GLN A 18 9.96 -10.97 1.31
CA GLN A 18 10.69 -10.22 2.34
C GLN A 18 9.89 -9.03 2.89
N ASP A 19 9.05 -8.41 2.07
CA ASP A 19 8.35 -7.16 2.37
C ASP A 19 6.91 -7.35 2.86
N ALA A 20 6.43 -8.60 3.02
CA ALA A 20 5.10 -8.93 3.57
C ALA A 20 3.96 -8.04 3.02
N SER A 21 3.94 -7.80 1.70
CA SER A 21 3.33 -6.60 1.14
C SER A 21 2.08 -6.87 0.29
N ALA A 22 0.92 -6.77 0.93
CA ALA A 22 -0.32 -6.46 0.23
C ALA A 22 -1.20 -5.59 1.14
N THR A 23 -1.23 -4.28 0.87
CA THR A 23 -2.21 -3.39 1.52
C THR A 23 -3.21 -2.97 0.45
N VAL A 24 -4.46 -3.39 0.60
CA VAL A 24 -5.54 -2.85 -0.22
C VAL A 24 -5.78 -1.41 0.24
N VAL A 25 -5.32 -0.44 -0.56
CA VAL A 25 -5.55 0.98 -0.27
C VAL A 25 -6.83 1.41 -0.96
N ARG A 26 -7.74 1.96 -0.16
CA ARG A 26 -8.97 2.57 -0.67
C ARG A 26 -8.68 4.05 -0.90
N PHE A 27 -8.81 4.48 -2.15
CA PHE A 27 -8.80 5.89 -2.48
C PHE A 27 -10.26 6.35 -2.52
N ASP A 28 -10.62 7.22 -1.59
CA ASP A 28 -11.87 7.96 -1.74
C ASP A 28 -11.64 9.08 -2.77
N PRO A 29 -12.57 9.28 -3.71
CA PRO A 29 -12.43 10.31 -4.72
C PRO A 29 -12.36 11.70 -4.08
N LEU A 30 -11.49 12.56 -4.61
CA LEU A 30 -11.40 13.96 -4.17
C LEU A 30 -12.69 14.72 -4.52
N ASP A 31 -13.32 14.36 -5.64
CA ASP A 31 -14.65 14.85 -6.03
C ASP A 31 -15.59 13.68 -6.35
N PRO A 32 -16.49 13.32 -5.42
CA PRO A 32 -17.46 12.25 -5.62
C PRO A 32 -18.40 12.46 -6.82
N ALA A 33 -18.62 13.72 -7.24
CA ALA A 33 -19.53 14.04 -8.34
C ALA A 33 -18.89 13.81 -9.72
N HIS A 34 -17.56 13.84 -9.82
CA HIS A 34 -16.82 13.64 -11.08
C HIS A 34 -16.22 12.24 -11.22
N ASP A 35 -15.81 11.62 -10.11
CA ASP A 35 -14.97 10.41 -10.17
C ASP A 35 -15.77 9.08 -10.16
N GLY A 36 -17.10 9.14 -10.25
CA GLY A 36 -17.94 7.94 -10.48
C GLY A 36 -17.96 6.91 -9.34
N GLY A 37 -17.37 7.22 -8.18
CA GLY A 37 -17.42 6.39 -6.97
C GLY A 37 -16.05 6.10 -6.35
N VAL A 38 -16.05 5.20 -5.37
CA VAL A 38 -14.84 4.80 -4.64
C VAL A 38 -13.98 3.88 -5.49
N LEU A 39 -12.76 4.32 -5.81
CA LEU A 39 -11.78 3.48 -6.49
C LEU A 39 -10.99 2.67 -5.45
N ARG A 40 -11.19 1.36 -5.44
CA ARG A 40 -10.35 0.43 -4.66
C ARG A 40 -9.24 -0.07 -5.56
N GLN A 41 -8.00 0.25 -5.23
CA GLN A 41 -6.83 -0.28 -5.92
C GLN A 41 -5.99 -1.11 -4.95
N GLN A 42 -5.61 -2.30 -5.41
CA GLN A 42 -4.59 -3.07 -4.71
C GLN A 42 -3.24 -2.44 -5.04
N VAL A 43 -2.51 -2.04 -4.01
CA VAL A 43 -1.17 -1.49 -4.14
C VAL A 43 -0.20 -2.28 -3.26
N HIS A 44 1.08 -2.23 -3.61
CA HIS A 44 2.13 -2.89 -2.88
C HIS A 44 3.06 -1.83 -2.28
N ALA A 45 3.59 -2.11 -1.10
CA ALA A 45 4.54 -1.23 -0.42
C ALA A 45 5.48 -2.04 0.47
N HIS A 46 6.74 -1.61 0.60
CA HIS A 46 7.65 -2.15 1.62
C HIS A 46 7.09 -1.91 3.02
N SER A 47 7.27 -2.86 3.94
CA SER A 47 6.86 -2.74 5.34
C SER A 47 7.38 -1.46 5.99
N HIS A 48 8.66 -1.12 5.76
CA HIS A 48 9.26 0.10 6.32
C HIS A 48 8.64 1.37 5.70
N CYS A 49 8.41 1.39 4.39
CA CYS A 49 7.79 2.54 3.71
C CYS A 49 6.39 2.81 4.27
N LEU A 50 5.61 1.76 4.51
CA LEU A 50 4.28 1.88 5.09
C LEU A 50 4.35 2.32 6.56
N ARG A 51 5.25 1.73 7.35
CA ARG A 51 5.46 2.09 8.76
C ARG A 51 5.79 3.57 8.95
N ASP A 52 6.62 4.15 8.08
CA ASP A 52 7.01 5.57 8.13
C ASP A 52 5.83 6.54 7.91
N ARG A 53 4.73 6.04 7.30
CA ARG A 53 3.55 6.85 6.93
C ARG A 53 2.37 6.63 7.86
N VAL A 54 2.40 5.57 8.66
CA VAL A 54 1.36 5.25 9.66
C VAL A 54 1.82 5.74 11.04
N SER A 55 0.89 6.32 11.82
CA SER A 55 1.17 6.73 13.21
C SER A 55 1.75 5.59 14.03
N ALA A 56 2.86 5.82 14.74
CA ALA A 56 3.52 4.83 15.59
C ALA A 56 2.62 4.20 16.68
N SER A 57 1.46 4.82 16.95
CA SER A 57 0.43 4.29 17.86
C SER A 57 -0.48 3.21 17.26
N VAL A 58 -0.36 2.92 15.96
CA VAL A 58 -1.15 1.90 15.27
C VAL A 58 -0.30 0.66 15.10
N ASP A 59 -0.72 -0.44 15.71
CA ASP A 59 -0.08 -1.75 15.55
C ASP A 59 -0.33 -2.30 14.15
N LEU A 60 0.73 -2.69 13.45
CA LEU A 60 0.64 -3.29 12.13
C LEU A 60 0.79 -4.81 12.24
N TRP A 61 0.01 -5.54 11.44
CA TRP A 61 -0.14 -7.00 11.57
C TRP A 61 1.15 -7.80 11.38
N TRP A 62 2.19 -7.23 10.75
CA TRP A 62 3.50 -7.84 10.52
C TRP A 62 4.55 -7.49 11.59
N GLU A 63 4.20 -6.67 12.59
CA GLU A 63 5.13 -6.26 13.66
C GLU A 63 5.11 -7.24 14.86
N HIS A 64 4.47 -8.42 14.69
CA HIS A 64 4.24 -9.44 15.72
C HIS A 64 4.66 -10.84 15.28
#